data_AF-A0A7T5RAV0-F1
#
_entry.id   AF-A0A7T5RAV0-F1
#
_cell.length_a   1.000
_cell.length_b   1.000
_cell.length_c   1.000
_cell.angle_alpha   90.00
_cell.angle_beta   90.00
_cell.angle_gamma   90.00
#
_symmetry.space_group_name_H-M   'P 1'
#
loop_
_entity.id
_entity.type
_entity.pdbx_description
1 polymer ?
#
loop_
_entity_poly.entity_id
_entity_poly.type
_entity_poly.pdbx_seq_one_letter_code
_entity_poly.pdbx_strand_id
1 'polypeptide(L)'
;MKRLIFLLFLFVFLFSFITLFAPKILSDELDDINKQINDLTSALNMSIKATRPLESELNSLQKRINDIKNRVLEIESDVAEKRKNIDKGYKDLTKQEEILNRTIRDYYIRSHYDSPLATFFSFQSASEITQILAYQKAAADQDKAIITNIAITISDLEEKKKTLEIEQTRLAQLKTTLDEQSKKLDEVVSGAKAYQQKLSSQIAQLSAKQQDIISQRLASLGIPRSAGAGVPACIDDREKDPGFSPRLAFFTYGVPNRVGLSQYGAFGRSRAGQNAEDILRTYYTNYELKKDYSQDISINVDGFGSFKIEDYLKHLGEMPESWGNEGGFEAQKAQAIAARSYALAYTNNGSGTICPTDRCQVFLANEKGGKWNEAVEITKGWVMIEGGNPIKAWYSSTHGGYIKSSGDIGWNGTSFTKNAKDTTSDSINSFDDLRNNAYDGPSHANSPWFYCDWGSRNQYNKTAWLKPDEVADIVNIILLARVDSSAKDHLYQTDKPHPYGGEVWDANRVKQELLSRNITPYNNVSDVSVSPDFGSGKISTINLSGDAGSTSFNGSEFKDWFNLRAPANIQIVGPLYNVERR
;
A
#
# COMPACT_ATOMS: atom_id res chain seq x y z
N MET A 1 8.03 -24.61 -38.46
CA MET A 1 8.61 -23.44 -37.77
C MET A 1 8.60 -22.15 -38.59
N LYS A 2 9.06 -22.10 -39.85
CA LYS A 2 9.11 -20.84 -40.64
C LYS A 2 7.75 -20.16 -40.93
N ARG A 3 6.66 -20.93 -41.09
CA ARG A 3 5.30 -20.37 -41.30
C ARG A 3 4.66 -19.77 -40.04
N LEU A 4 5.00 -20.29 -38.85
CA LEU A 4 4.49 -19.76 -37.58
C LEU A 4 5.14 -18.42 -37.23
N ILE A 5 6.45 -18.28 -37.53
CA ILE A 5 7.21 -17.04 -37.27
C ILE A 5 6.72 -15.92 -38.19
N PHE A 6 6.37 -16.23 -39.44
CA PHE A 6 5.82 -15.23 -40.39
C PHE A 6 4.42 -14.74 -39.98
N LEU A 7 3.56 -15.63 -39.48
CA LEU A 7 2.24 -15.27 -38.94
C LEU A 7 2.35 -14.41 -37.66
N LEU A 8 3.32 -14.69 -36.80
CA LEU A 8 3.58 -13.89 -35.60
C LEU A 8 4.07 -12.48 -35.96
N PHE A 9 4.94 -12.37 -36.97
CA PHE A 9 5.45 -11.09 -37.47
C PHE A 9 4.35 -10.25 -38.13
N LEU A 10 3.46 -10.89 -38.91
CA LEU A 10 2.31 -10.22 -39.52
C LEU A 10 1.32 -9.71 -38.47
N PHE A 11 1.11 -10.48 -37.39
CA PHE A 11 0.24 -10.10 -36.28
C PHE A 11 0.82 -8.93 -35.47
N VAL A 12 2.13 -8.94 -35.19
CA VAL A 12 2.83 -7.82 -34.53
C VAL A 12 2.85 -6.56 -35.40
N PHE A 13 2.98 -6.72 -36.72
CA PHE A 13 2.99 -5.59 -37.66
C PHE A 13 1.59 -4.97 -37.83
N LEU A 14 0.52 -5.78 -37.90
CA LEU A 14 -0.86 -5.27 -37.90
C LEU A 14 -1.23 -4.62 -36.56
N PHE A 15 -0.79 -5.18 -35.42
CA PHE A 15 -1.03 -4.59 -34.11
C PHE A 15 -0.28 -3.27 -33.91
N SER A 16 0.92 -3.14 -34.47
CA SER A 16 1.69 -1.89 -34.44
C SER A 16 1.13 -0.82 -35.39
N PHE A 17 0.40 -1.18 -36.45
CA PHE A 17 -0.20 -0.22 -37.37
C PHE A 17 -1.50 0.37 -36.83
N ILE A 18 -2.26 -0.41 -36.04
CA ILE A 18 -3.50 0.04 -35.38
C ILE A 18 -3.21 1.02 -34.23
N THR A 19 -2.04 0.93 -33.56
CA THR A 19 -1.65 1.83 -32.47
C THR A 19 -1.05 3.16 -32.92
N LEU A 20 -0.70 3.31 -34.21
CA LEU A 20 -0.08 4.52 -34.76
C LEU A 20 -1.06 5.50 -35.43
N PHE A 21 -2.30 5.08 -35.72
CA PHE A 21 -3.28 5.89 -36.47
C PHE A 21 -4.68 6.01 -35.84
N ALA A 22 -4.89 5.50 -34.62
CA ALA A 22 -6.11 5.80 -33.87
C ALA A 22 -5.93 7.10 -33.07
N PRO A 23 -6.82 8.11 -33.20
CA PRO A 23 -6.82 9.24 -32.28
C PRO A 23 -7.01 8.69 -30.86
N LYS A 24 -6.08 8.99 -29.95
CA LYS A 24 -6.19 8.60 -28.54
C LYS A 24 -7.30 9.39 -27.88
N ILE A 25 -8.35 8.68 -27.48
CA ILE A 25 -9.54 9.20 -26.83
C ILE A 25 -9.31 9.19 -25.30
N LEU A 26 -9.40 10.35 -24.66
CA LEU A 26 -9.06 10.60 -23.24
C LEU A 26 -10.04 9.98 -22.21
N SER A 27 -11.14 9.38 -22.65
CA SER A 27 -12.04 8.61 -21.77
C SER A 27 -11.50 7.21 -21.47
N ASP A 28 -10.87 6.57 -22.46
CA ASP A 28 -10.32 5.21 -22.33
C ASP A 28 -9.12 5.15 -21.37
N GLU A 29 -8.40 6.26 -21.17
CA GLU A 29 -7.17 6.27 -20.36
C GLU A 29 -7.44 6.06 -18.87
N LEU A 30 -8.54 6.62 -18.31
CA LEU A 30 -8.85 6.46 -16.89
C LEU A 30 -9.33 5.05 -16.58
N ASP A 31 -10.17 4.48 -17.44
CA ASP A 31 -10.69 3.12 -17.28
C ASP A 31 -9.59 2.08 -17.49
N ASP A 32 -8.67 2.29 -18.44
CA ASP A 32 -7.51 1.42 -18.64
C ASP A 32 -6.54 1.49 -17.45
N ILE A 33 -6.29 2.69 -16.89
CA ILE A 33 -5.47 2.85 -15.67
C ILE A 33 -6.15 2.16 -14.47
N ASN A 34 -7.47 2.31 -14.30
CA ASN A 34 -8.22 1.62 -13.24
C ASN A 34 -8.07 0.10 -13.33
N LYS A 35 -8.21 -0.43 -14.55
CA LYS A 35 -8.04 -1.85 -14.81
C LYS A 35 -6.62 -2.33 -14.51
N GLN A 36 -5.60 -1.61 -14.98
CA GLN A 36 -4.20 -1.95 -14.71
C GLN A 36 -3.88 -1.96 -13.21
N ILE A 37 -4.42 -1.01 -12.45
CA ILE A 37 -4.19 -0.97 -11.00
C ILE A 37 -4.88 -2.15 -10.30
N ASN A 38 -6.11 -2.47 -10.69
CA ASN A 38 -6.83 -3.63 -10.15
C ASN A 38 -6.08 -4.94 -10.44
N ASP A 39 -5.57 -5.11 -11.67
CA ASP A 39 -4.82 -6.29 -12.08
C ASP A 39 -3.49 -6.41 -11.30
N LEU A 40 -2.74 -5.32 -11.17
CA LEU A 40 -1.48 -5.30 -10.39
C LEU A 40 -1.72 -5.54 -8.90
N THR A 41 -2.80 -4.99 -8.34
CA THR A 41 -3.18 -5.18 -6.93
C THR A 41 -3.56 -6.64 -6.68
N SER A 42 -4.30 -7.25 -7.60
CA SER A 42 -4.62 -8.68 -7.56
C SER A 42 -3.34 -9.53 -7.62
N ALA A 43 -2.41 -9.22 -8.55
CA ALA A 43 -1.13 -9.90 -8.67
C ALA A 43 -0.26 -9.78 -7.40
N LEU A 44 -0.23 -8.61 -6.78
CA LEU A 44 0.48 -8.37 -5.51
C LEU A 44 -0.10 -9.24 -4.38
N ASN A 45 -1.42 -9.26 -4.24
CA ASN A 45 -2.10 -10.06 -3.21
C ASN A 45 -1.89 -11.57 -3.42
N MET A 46 -1.92 -12.05 -4.67
CA MET A 46 -1.60 -13.43 -4.98
C MET A 46 -0.15 -13.78 -4.65
N SER A 47 0.80 -12.89 -4.98
CA SER A 47 2.21 -13.08 -4.63
C SER A 47 2.42 -13.14 -3.12
N ILE A 48 1.85 -12.21 -2.34
CA ILE A 48 1.92 -12.22 -0.88
C ILE A 48 1.37 -13.53 -0.30
N LYS A 49 0.20 -13.98 -0.80
CA LYS A 49 -0.43 -15.23 -0.36
C LYS A 49 0.43 -16.45 -0.66
N ALA A 50 1.09 -16.48 -1.81
CA ALA A 50 1.96 -17.58 -2.23
C ALA A 50 3.31 -17.60 -1.46
N THR A 51 3.85 -16.43 -1.10
CA THR A 51 5.15 -16.34 -0.41
C THR A 51 5.05 -16.59 1.10
N ARG A 52 3.90 -16.32 1.73
CA ARG A 52 3.67 -16.50 3.17
C ARG A 52 4.03 -17.90 3.73
N PRO A 53 3.61 -19.03 3.12
CA PRO A 53 4.02 -20.36 3.61
C PRO A 53 5.53 -20.59 3.43
N LEU A 54 6.13 -20.10 2.35
CA LEU A 54 7.57 -20.25 2.08
C LEU A 54 8.43 -19.49 3.10
N GLU A 55 8.00 -18.32 3.56
CA GLU A 55 8.67 -17.60 4.66
C GLU A 55 8.64 -18.38 5.98
N SER A 56 7.49 -19.00 6.28
CA SER A 56 7.34 -19.83 7.47
C SER A 56 8.21 -21.09 7.40
N GLU A 57 8.28 -21.72 6.23
CA GLU A 57 9.15 -22.86 5.98
C GLU A 57 10.63 -22.50 6.07
N LEU A 58 11.03 -21.35 5.50
CA LEU A 58 12.40 -20.85 5.56
C LEU A 58 12.83 -20.61 7.01
N ASN A 59 12.01 -19.91 7.80
CA ASN A 59 12.28 -19.68 9.22
C ASN A 59 12.39 -21.00 10.01
N SER A 60 11.51 -21.97 9.73
CA SER A 60 11.59 -23.30 10.35
C SER A 60 12.86 -24.04 9.96
N LEU A 61 13.24 -23.98 8.69
CA LEU A 61 14.43 -24.61 8.14
C LEU A 61 15.70 -23.96 8.71
N GLN A 62 15.78 -22.63 8.78
CA GLN A 62 16.90 -21.92 9.42
C GLN A 62 17.08 -22.35 10.87
N LYS A 63 15.97 -22.48 11.62
CA LYS A 63 15.99 -22.93 13.00
C LYS A 63 16.51 -24.36 13.11
N ARG A 64 16.00 -25.28 12.28
CA ARG A 64 16.47 -26.67 12.21
C ARG A 64 17.95 -26.75 11.82
N ILE A 65 18.40 -25.91 10.89
CA ILE A 65 19.81 -25.85 10.47
C ILE A 65 20.70 -25.38 11.61
N ASN A 66 20.28 -24.37 12.37
CA ASN A 66 21.03 -23.91 13.53
C ASN A 66 21.09 -24.99 14.62
N ASP A 67 19.99 -25.68 14.88
CA ASP A 67 19.97 -26.81 15.82
C ASP A 67 20.89 -27.95 15.35
N ILE A 68 20.88 -28.26 14.04
CA ILE A 68 21.77 -29.26 13.45
C ILE A 68 23.22 -28.81 13.51
N LYS A 69 23.54 -27.53 13.25
CA LYS A 69 24.89 -26.98 13.37
C LYS A 69 25.41 -27.09 14.81
N ASN A 70 24.57 -26.82 15.80
CA ASN A 70 24.94 -26.98 17.21
C ASN A 70 25.20 -28.46 17.56
N ARG A 71 24.33 -29.38 17.13
CA ARG A 71 24.55 -30.82 17.31
C ARG A 71 25.79 -31.34 16.56
N VAL A 72 26.09 -30.78 15.40
CA VAL A 72 27.31 -31.09 14.64
C VAL A 72 28.55 -30.66 15.42
N LEU A 73 28.55 -29.47 16.03
CA LEU A 73 29.65 -29.01 16.88
C LEU A 73 29.85 -29.92 18.11
N GLU A 74 28.75 -30.38 18.73
CA GLU A 74 28.81 -31.36 19.82
C GLU A 74 29.42 -32.69 19.36
N ILE A 75 28.98 -33.20 18.20
CA ILE A 75 29.52 -34.44 17.61
C ILE A 75 30.99 -34.26 17.21
N GLU A 76 31.38 -33.13 16.63
CA GLU A 76 32.78 -32.83 16.29
C GLU A 76 33.67 -32.82 17.54
N SER A 77 33.16 -32.29 18.65
CA SER A 77 33.84 -32.35 19.96
C SER A 77 33.98 -33.78 20.48
N ASP A 78 32.90 -34.57 20.43
CA ASP A 78 32.90 -35.99 20.84
C ASP A 78 33.84 -36.84 19.95
N VAL A 79 33.86 -36.58 18.65
CA VAL A 79 34.78 -37.23 17.70
C VAL A 79 36.23 -36.85 17.97
N ALA A 80 36.53 -35.60 18.33
CA ALA A 80 37.86 -35.18 18.71
C ALA A 80 38.33 -35.89 19.99
N GLU A 81 37.42 -36.06 20.97
CA GLU A 81 37.70 -36.80 22.19
C GLU A 81 37.91 -38.30 21.93
N LYS A 82 37.03 -38.93 21.14
CA LYS A 82 37.19 -40.33 20.69
C LYS A 82 38.49 -40.55 19.94
N ARG A 83 38.88 -39.64 19.04
CA ARG A 83 40.18 -39.71 18.34
C ARG A 83 41.34 -39.65 19.33
N LYS A 84 41.29 -38.74 20.31
CA LYS A 84 42.31 -38.66 21.36
C LYS A 84 42.41 -39.96 22.19
N ASN A 85 41.27 -40.58 22.48
CA ASN A 85 41.22 -41.87 23.18
C ASN A 85 41.76 -43.01 22.34
N ILE A 86 41.45 -43.05 21.03
CA ILE A 86 41.98 -44.02 20.08
C ILE A 86 43.50 -43.83 19.90
N ASP A 87 43.98 -42.60 19.73
CA ASP A 87 45.42 -42.29 19.62
C ASP A 87 46.18 -42.68 20.89
N LYS A 88 45.56 -42.48 22.06
CA LYS A 88 46.09 -42.98 23.33
C LYS A 88 46.12 -44.51 23.35
N GLY A 89 45.05 -45.16 22.91
CA GLY A 89 44.97 -46.61 22.75
C GLY A 89 46.07 -47.16 21.84
N TYR A 90 46.34 -46.54 20.69
CA TYR A 90 47.43 -46.93 19.79
C TYR A 90 48.82 -46.68 20.40
N LYS A 91 49.00 -45.61 21.18
CA LYS A 91 50.26 -45.38 21.93
C LYS A 91 50.49 -46.42 23.02
N ASP A 92 49.43 -46.82 23.72
CA ASP A 92 49.48 -47.88 24.72
C ASP A 92 49.67 -49.25 24.03
N LEU A 93 49.11 -49.43 22.83
CA LEU A 93 49.32 -50.60 21.97
C LEU A 93 50.78 -50.74 21.57
N THR A 94 51.52 -49.66 21.29
CA THR A 94 52.97 -49.75 20.99
C THR A 94 53.75 -50.43 22.12
N LYS A 95 53.38 -50.16 23.38
CA LYS A 95 53.96 -50.85 24.55
C LYS A 95 53.47 -52.30 24.64
N GLN A 96 52.20 -52.54 24.32
CA GLN A 96 51.63 -53.90 24.29
C GLN A 96 52.18 -54.74 23.13
N GLU A 97 52.60 -54.16 22.01
CA GLU A 97 53.23 -54.82 20.87
C GLU A 97 54.60 -55.36 21.26
N GLU A 98 55.39 -54.62 22.04
CA GLU A 98 56.66 -55.12 22.60
C GLU A 98 56.42 -56.32 23.51
N ILE A 99 55.39 -56.24 24.38
CA ILE A 99 54.97 -57.34 25.24
C ILE A 99 54.48 -58.52 24.40
N LEU A 100 53.64 -58.27 23.39
CA LEU A 100 53.07 -59.28 22.50
C LEU A 100 54.16 -59.99 21.71
N ASN A 101 55.07 -59.26 21.08
CA ASN A 101 56.19 -59.82 20.33
C ASN A 101 57.10 -60.67 21.22
N ARG A 102 57.34 -60.22 22.46
CA ARG A 102 58.09 -60.99 23.46
C ARG A 102 57.32 -62.23 23.91
N THR A 103 56.03 -62.11 24.23
CA THR A 103 55.16 -63.20 24.67
C THR A 103 54.96 -64.24 23.57
N ILE A 104 54.74 -63.84 22.31
CA ILE A 104 54.66 -64.75 21.15
C ILE A 104 55.98 -65.47 20.94
N ARG A 105 57.11 -64.76 21.01
CA ARG A 105 58.44 -65.37 20.90
C ARG A 105 58.69 -66.36 22.03
N ASP A 106 58.41 -65.98 23.27
CA ASP A 106 58.61 -66.82 24.45
C ASP A 106 57.66 -68.04 24.42
N TYR A 107 56.39 -67.84 24.03
CA TYR A 107 55.41 -68.91 23.80
C TYR A 107 55.86 -69.85 22.67
N TYR A 108 56.33 -69.32 21.55
CA TYR A 108 56.82 -70.11 20.41
C TYR A 108 58.05 -70.94 20.79
N ILE A 109 59.05 -70.32 21.43
CA ILE A 109 60.25 -71.01 21.93
C ILE A 109 59.86 -72.10 22.92
N ARG A 110 59.01 -71.80 23.91
CA ARG A 110 58.50 -72.82 24.85
C ARG A 110 57.76 -73.92 24.12
N SER A 111 56.83 -73.62 23.22
CA SER A 111 56.06 -74.62 22.48
C SER A 111 56.90 -75.52 21.56
N HIS A 112 58.05 -75.03 21.09
CA HIS A 112 58.92 -75.75 20.15
C HIS A 112 60.02 -76.56 20.85
N TYR A 113 60.54 -76.08 21.98
CA TYR A 113 61.65 -76.71 22.70
C TYR A 113 61.24 -77.49 23.96
N ASP A 114 60.00 -77.33 24.43
CA ASP A 114 59.48 -78.05 25.59
C ASP A 114 58.95 -79.42 25.13
N SER A 115 59.73 -80.46 25.38
CA SER A 115 59.34 -81.85 25.12
C SER A 115 58.74 -82.43 26.40
N PRO A 116 57.42 -82.70 26.45
CA PRO A 116 56.77 -83.22 27.65
C PRO A 116 57.40 -84.52 28.16
N LEU A 117 57.97 -85.32 27.25
CA LEU A 117 58.69 -86.55 27.56
C LEU A 117 60.05 -86.27 28.22
N ALA A 118 60.82 -85.28 27.74
CA ALA A 118 62.10 -84.93 28.34
C ALA A 118 61.92 -84.36 29.76
N THR A 119 60.90 -83.53 29.95
CA THR A 119 60.47 -82.97 31.24
C THR A 119 59.97 -84.07 32.18
N PHE A 120 59.23 -85.07 31.69
CA PHE A 120 58.77 -86.21 32.48
C PHE A 120 59.92 -87.09 33.00
N PHE A 121 61.00 -87.25 32.24
CA PHE A 121 62.16 -88.09 32.63
C PHE A 121 63.20 -87.38 33.52
N SER A 122 63.10 -86.06 33.72
CA SER A 122 64.08 -85.28 34.50
C SER A 122 63.74 -85.04 35.98
N PHE A 123 62.53 -85.39 36.45
CA PHE A 123 62.09 -85.14 37.82
C PHE A 123 61.84 -86.43 38.62
N GLN A 124 62.07 -86.39 39.94
CA GLN A 124 62.10 -87.57 40.80
C GLN A 124 60.76 -87.92 41.47
N SER A 125 59.72 -87.08 41.36
CA SER A 125 58.41 -87.33 41.96
C SER A 125 57.22 -86.94 41.05
N ALA A 126 56.14 -87.74 41.10
CA ALA A 126 54.92 -87.49 40.33
C ALA A 126 54.22 -86.17 40.74
N SER A 127 54.39 -85.73 41.99
CA SER A 127 53.83 -84.46 42.47
C SER A 127 54.55 -83.26 41.86
N GLU A 128 55.88 -83.29 41.76
CA GLU A 128 56.66 -82.22 41.13
C GLU A 128 56.39 -82.14 39.62
N ILE A 129 56.27 -83.29 38.95
CA ILE A 129 55.90 -83.35 37.51
C ILE A 129 54.53 -82.72 37.27
N THR A 130 53.53 -83.09 38.08
CA THR A 130 52.17 -82.54 37.95
C THR A 130 52.15 -81.03 38.22
N GLN A 131 52.93 -80.57 39.22
CA GLN A 131 53.03 -79.16 39.55
C GLN A 131 53.69 -78.34 38.43
N ILE A 132 54.78 -78.84 37.84
CA ILE A 132 55.50 -78.19 36.75
C ILE A 132 54.66 -78.17 35.46
N LEU A 133 54.00 -79.28 35.12
CA LEU A 133 53.06 -79.33 33.98
C LEU A 133 51.87 -78.39 34.19
N ALA A 134 51.37 -78.26 35.42
CA ALA A 134 50.32 -77.30 35.76
C ALA A 134 50.82 -75.85 35.61
N TYR A 135 52.06 -75.54 36.02
CA TYR A 135 52.67 -74.22 35.80
C TYR A 135 52.90 -73.91 34.32
N GLN A 136 53.38 -74.87 33.53
CA GLN A 136 53.58 -74.71 32.08
C GLN A 136 52.23 -74.50 31.37
N LYS A 137 51.21 -75.28 31.72
CA LYS A 137 49.85 -75.12 31.20
C LYS A 137 49.25 -73.76 31.59
N ALA A 138 49.39 -73.36 32.85
CA ALA A 138 48.92 -72.06 33.33
C ALA A 138 49.63 -70.89 32.62
N ALA A 139 50.95 -71.00 32.38
CA ALA A 139 51.71 -70.00 31.63
C ALA A 139 51.28 -69.92 30.15
N ALA A 140 51.07 -71.05 29.49
CA ALA A 140 50.58 -71.11 28.11
C ALA A 140 49.14 -70.56 27.98
N ASP A 141 48.27 -70.87 28.95
CA ASP A 141 46.89 -70.37 29.01
C ASP A 141 46.89 -68.84 29.28
N GLN A 142 47.81 -68.35 30.13
CA GLN A 142 48.01 -66.92 30.38
C GLN A 142 48.54 -66.19 29.14
N ASP A 143 49.55 -66.72 28.45
CA ASP A 143 50.06 -66.15 27.19
C ASP A 143 48.98 -66.09 26.12
N LYS A 144 48.19 -67.16 25.97
CA LYS A 144 47.05 -67.21 25.04
C LYS A 144 45.99 -66.17 25.40
N ALA A 145 45.70 -65.98 26.68
CA ALA A 145 44.77 -64.95 27.13
C ALA A 145 45.29 -63.53 26.83
N ILE A 146 46.58 -63.27 27.03
CA ILE A 146 47.23 -61.98 26.71
C ILE A 146 47.18 -61.72 25.20
N ILE A 147 47.60 -62.68 24.37
CA ILE A 147 47.57 -62.56 22.90
C ILE A 147 46.13 -62.32 22.40
N THR A 148 45.17 -63.08 22.91
CA THR A 148 43.76 -62.97 22.51
C THR A 148 43.16 -61.61 22.89
N ASN A 149 43.44 -61.11 24.11
CA ASN A 149 42.95 -59.81 24.56
C ASN A 149 43.56 -58.66 23.75
N ILE A 150 44.85 -58.73 23.40
CA ILE A 150 45.50 -57.72 22.56
C ILE A 150 44.92 -57.76 21.13
N ALA A 151 44.73 -58.95 20.55
CA ALA A 151 44.11 -59.09 19.23
C ALA A 151 42.66 -58.56 19.18
N ILE A 152 41.86 -58.81 20.22
CA ILE A 152 40.52 -58.24 20.37
C ILE A 152 40.58 -56.71 20.47
N THR A 153 41.55 -56.18 21.23
CA THR A 153 41.73 -54.73 21.38
C THR A 153 42.09 -54.05 20.06
N ILE A 154 42.95 -54.67 19.24
CA ILE A 154 43.29 -54.17 17.90
C ILE A 154 42.05 -54.16 17.00
N SER A 155 41.31 -55.27 16.95
CA SER A 155 40.09 -55.38 16.14
C SER A 155 39.02 -54.36 16.53
N ASP A 156 38.81 -54.16 17.84
CA ASP A 156 37.85 -53.18 18.38
C ASP A 156 38.27 -51.73 18.06
N LEU A 157 39.56 -51.41 18.13
CA LEU A 157 40.08 -50.08 17.76
C LEU A 157 39.94 -49.82 16.25
N GLU A 158 40.19 -50.81 15.40
CA GLU A 158 39.99 -50.70 13.94
C GLU A 158 38.52 -50.48 13.57
N GLU A 159 37.61 -51.22 14.20
CA GLU A 159 36.17 -51.09 13.98
C GLU A 159 35.64 -49.72 14.44
N LYS A 160 36.10 -49.24 15.60
CA LYS A 160 35.78 -47.90 16.12
C LYS A 160 36.29 -46.79 15.22
N LYS A 161 37.52 -46.91 14.69
CA LYS A 161 38.08 -45.94 13.74
C LYS A 161 37.26 -45.87 12.45
N LYS A 162 36.91 -47.03 11.88
CA LYS A 162 36.12 -47.12 10.65
C LYS A 162 34.72 -46.51 10.82
N THR A 163 34.07 -46.79 11.95
CA THR A 163 32.75 -46.23 12.26
C THR A 163 32.80 -44.70 12.38
N LEU A 164 33.84 -44.18 13.04
CA LEU A 164 34.06 -42.74 13.22
C LEU A 164 34.26 -42.00 11.88
N GLU A 165 35.02 -42.59 10.95
CA GLU A 165 35.25 -42.02 9.61
C GLU A 165 33.96 -41.97 8.76
N ILE A 166 33.09 -42.98 8.90
CA ILE A 166 31.78 -43.02 8.22
C ILE A 166 30.84 -41.95 8.78
N GLU A 167 30.77 -41.80 10.10
CA GLU A 167 29.94 -40.78 10.76
C GLU A 167 30.36 -39.37 10.37
N GLN A 168 31.67 -39.06 10.36
CA GLN A 168 32.20 -37.76 9.90
C GLN A 168 31.79 -37.45 8.45
N THR A 169 31.90 -38.44 7.56
CA THR A 169 31.58 -38.26 6.13
C THR A 169 30.09 -37.97 5.93
N ARG A 170 29.22 -38.70 6.64
CA ARG A 170 27.76 -38.51 6.55
C ARG A 170 27.33 -37.15 7.10
N LEU A 171 27.96 -36.71 8.19
CA LEU A 171 27.67 -35.42 8.82
C LEU A 171 28.01 -34.24 7.89
N ALA A 172 29.16 -34.30 7.22
CA ALA A 172 29.61 -33.29 6.26
C ALA A 172 28.66 -33.16 5.05
N GLN A 173 28.18 -34.30 4.53
CA GLN A 173 27.21 -34.32 3.43
C GLN A 173 25.84 -33.73 3.82
N LEU A 174 25.36 -34.04 5.03
CA LEU A 174 24.10 -33.51 5.55
C LEU A 174 24.14 -31.98 5.70
N LYS A 175 25.25 -31.45 6.25
CA LYS A 175 25.48 -29.99 6.41
C LYS A 175 25.43 -29.27 5.08
N THR A 176 26.12 -29.83 4.07
CA THR A 176 26.16 -29.26 2.72
C THR A 176 24.78 -29.23 2.07
N THR A 177 24.04 -30.34 2.16
CA THR A 177 22.69 -30.46 1.55
C THR A 177 21.69 -29.48 2.18
N LEU A 178 21.73 -29.33 3.51
CA LEU A 178 20.85 -28.43 4.25
C LEU A 178 21.15 -26.96 3.98
N ASP A 179 22.43 -26.56 3.98
CA ASP A 179 22.83 -25.19 3.64
C ASP A 179 22.43 -24.86 2.19
N GLU A 180 22.54 -25.82 1.26
CA GLU A 180 22.14 -25.62 -0.14
C GLU A 180 20.62 -25.48 -0.33
N GLN A 181 19.82 -26.26 0.40
CA GLN A 181 18.35 -26.13 0.39
C GLN A 181 17.88 -24.80 1.00
N SER A 182 18.48 -24.38 2.12
CA SER A 182 18.20 -23.09 2.75
C SER A 182 18.50 -21.93 1.81
N LYS A 183 19.65 -21.96 1.14
CA LYS A 183 20.07 -20.92 0.20
C LYS A 183 19.12 -20.82 -1.01
N LYS A 184 18.68 -21.94 -1.57
CA LYS A 184 17.70 -21.96 -2.67
C LYS A 184 16.35 -21.38 -2.25
N LEU A 185 15.88 -21.71 -1.05
CA LEU A 185 14.61 -21.20 -0.54
C LEU A 185 14.69 -19.69 -0.22
N ASP A 186 15.81 -19.24 0.36
CA ASP A 186 16.09 -17.83 0.64
C ASP A 186 16.13 -16.98 -0.65
N GLU A 187 16.75 -17.51 -1.71
CA GLU A 187 16.78 -16.87 -3.03
C GLU A 187 15.37 -16.69 -3.63
N VAL A 188 14.52 -17.73 -3.52
CA VAL A 188 13.13 -17.68 -3.99
C VAL A 188 12.30 -16.68 -3.19
N VAL A 189 12.43 -16.66 -1.86
CA VAL A 189 11.70 -15.70 -0.99
C VAL A 189 12.16 -14.26 -1.25
N SER A 190 13.47 -14.04 -1.38
CA SER A 190 14.03 -12.73 -1.67
C SER A 190 13.60 -12.20 -3.05
N GLY A 191 13.61 -13.07 -4.08
CA GLY A 191 13.11 -12.74 -5.41
C GLY A 191 11.62 -12.38 -5.41
N ALA A 192 10.80 -13.11 -4.64
CA ALA A 192 9.38 -12.81 -4.49
C ALA A 192 9.14 -11.45 -3.80
N LYS A 193 9.93 -11.09 -2.78
CA LYS A 193 9.85 -9.76 -2.13
C LYS A 193 10.25 -8.62 -3.07
N ALA A 194 11.30 -8.80 -3.87
CA ALA A 194 11.69 -7.82 -4.88
C ALA A 194 10.59 -7.62 -5.92
N TYR A 195 9.92 -8.70 -6.34
CA TYR A 195 8.76 -8.63 -7.23
C TYR A 195 7.57 -7.91 -6.60
N GLN A 196 7.25 -8.17 -5.32
CA GLN A 196 6.20 -7.47 -4.57
C GLN A 196 6.49 -5.96 -4.46
N GLN A 197 7.73 -5.56 -4.18
CA GLN A 197 8.15 -4.15 -4.18
C GLN A 197 7.96 -3.50 -5.55
N LYS A 198 8.33 -4.20 -6.63
CA LYS A 198 8.16 -3.71 -8.01
C LYS A 198 6.67 -3.47 -8.33
N LEU A 199 5.80 -4.43 -8.01
CA LEU A 199 4.35 -4.29 -8.20
C LEU A 199 3.79 -3.12 -7.39
N SER A 200 4.19 -2.99 -6.12
CA SER A 200 3.79 -1.87 -5.26
C SER A 200 4.21 -0.51 -5.84
N SER A 201 5.43 -0.41 -6.36
CA SER A 201 5.93 0.79 -7.04
C SER A 201 5.12 1.12 -8.30
N GLN A 202 4.80 0.12 -9.14
CA GLN A 202 3.98 0.31 -10.34
C GLN A 202 2.54 0.74 -10.01
N ILE A 203 1.93 0.14 -8.99
CA ILE A 203 0.61 0.56 -8.48
C ILE A 203 0.68 2.02 -8.00
N ALA A 204 1.73 2.40 -7.28
CA ALA A 204 1.90 3.76 -6.79
C ALA A 204 2.05 4.79 -7.92
N GLN A 205 2.74 4.43 -9.01
CA GLN A 205 2.90 5.26 -10.21
C GLN A 205 1.60 5.40 -11.00
N LEU A 206 0.91 4.29 -11.28
CA LEU A 206 -0.38 4.33 -11.98
C LEU A 206 -1.47 5.04 -11.17
N SER A 207 -1.47 4.86 -9.84
CA SER A 207 -2.34 5.62 -8.94
C SER A 207 -2.02 7.11 -8.98
N ALA A 208 -0.74 7.49 -9.06
CA ALA A 208 -0.36 8.89 -9.22
C ALA A 208 -0.84 9.45 -10.56
N LYS A 209 -0.77 8.66 -11.65
CA LYS A 209 -1.26 9.05 -12.98
C LYS A 209 -2.79 9.15 -13.03
N GLN A 210 -3.50 8.21 -12.43
CA GLN A 210 -4.96 8.25 -12.25
C GLN A 210 -5.36 9.54 -11.52
N GLN A 211 -4.67 9.80 -10.40
CA GLN A 211 -4.87 10.99 -9.60
C GLN A 211 -4.57 12.26 -10.38
N ASP A 212 -3.55 12.22 -11.24
CA ASP A 212 -3.18 13.33 -12.08
C ASP A 212 -4.24 13.64 -13.13
N ILE A 213 -4.85 12.63 -13.76
CA ILE A 213 -5.95 12.81 -14.72
C ILE A 213 -7.21 13.35 -14.05
N ILE A 214 -7.59 12.78 -12.90
CA ILE A 214 -8.71 13.29 -12.10
C ILE A 214 -8.41 14.73 -11.65
N SER A 215 -7.15 15.00 -11.30
CA SER A 215 -6.67 16.32 -10.97
C SER A 215 -6.71 17.26 -12.17
N GLN A 216 -6.40 16.85 -13.39
CA GLN A 216 -6.53 17.71 -14.56
C GLN A 216 -8.01 18.03 -14.84
N ARG A 217 -8.90 17.03 -14.68
CA ARG A 217 -10.35 17.19 -14.82
C ARG A 217 -10.96 18.08 -13.73
N LEU A 218 -10.43 18.08 -12.52
CA LEU A 218 -10.86 18.97 -11.43
C LEU A 218 -10.21 20.36 -11.53
N ALA A 219 -8.98 20.45 -12.08
CA ALA A 219 -8.26 21.71 -12.28
C ALA A 219 -8.86 22.53 -13.44
N SER A 220 -9.41 21.88 -14.48
CA SER A 220 -10.17 22.57 -15.52
C SER A 220 -11.46 23.23 -15.01
N LEU A 221 -11.91 22.85 -13.80
CA LEU A 221 -13.06 23.44 -13.11
C LEU A 221 -12.67 24.61 -12.21
N GLY A 222 -11.37 24.90 -12.06
CA GLY A 222 -10.86 26.00 -11.24
C GLY A 222 -11.11 25.83 -9.73
N ILE A 223 -11.47 24.64 -9.24
CA ILE A 223 -11.87 24.40 -7.85
C ILE A 223 -10.67 24.48 -6.89
N PRO A 224 -10.74 25.21 -5.76
CA PRO A 224 -9.62 25.42 -4.86
C PRO A 224 -9.33 24.13 -4.08
N ARG A 225 -8.10 23.64 -4.15
CA ARG A 225 -7.65 22.46 -3.39
C ARG A 225 -6.96 22.81 -2.09
N SER A 226 -6.51 24.05 -2.03
CA SER A 226 -5.74 24.65 -0.96
C SER A 226 -6.51 25.83 -0.37
N ALA A 227 -6.47 25.97 0.96
CA ALA A 227 -7.05 27.08 1.67
C ALA A 227 -6.25 28.39 1.49
N GLY A 228 -4.93 28.28 1.25
CA GLY A 228 -4.03 29.43 1.20
C GLY A 228 -3.81 30.05 -0.18
N ALA A 229 -3.96 29.27 -1.27
CA ALA A 229 -3.61 29.71 -2.63
C ALA A 229 -4.77 29.64 -3.65
N GLY A 230 -5.99 29.35 -3.19
CA GLY A 230 -7.17 29.23 -4.04
C GLY A 230 -7.67 30.57 -4.58
N VAL A 231 -7.80 30.70 -5.91
CA VAL A 231 -8.68 31.71 -6.52
C VAL A 231 -10.13 31.40 -6.09
N PRO A 232 -11.01 32.38 -5.80
CA PRO A 232 -12.40 32.09 -5.50
C PRO A 232 -13.07 31.44 -6.72
N ALA A 233 -13.18 30.12 -6.69
CA ALA A 233 -13.82 29.34 -7.74
C ALA A 233 -15.35 29.42 -7.69
N CYS A 234 -15.87 29.82 -6.53
CA CYS A 234 -17.25 30.16 -6.32
C CYS A 234 -17.33 31.32 -5.32
N ILE A 235 -18.39 32.12 -5.44
CA ILE A 235 -18.72 33.22 -4.55
C ILE A 235 -20.19 33.00 -4.20
N ASP A 236 -20.52 32.89 -2.92
CA ASP A 236 -21.92 32.83 -2.47
C ASP A 236 -22.72 33.98 -3.09
N ASP A 237 -23.55 33.65 -4.06
CA ASP A 237 -24.30 34.60 -4.87
C ASP A 237 -25.77 34.66 -4.47
N ARG A 238 -26.13 34.09 -3.32
CA ARG A 238 -27.53 34.02 -2.88
C ARG A 238 -28.20 35.39 -2.85
N GLU A 239 -27.44 36.41 -2.47
CA GLU A 239 -27.89 37.81 -2.40
C GLU A 239 -27.73 38.60 -3.71
N LYS A 240 -27.14 38.03 -4.76
CA LYS A 240 -26.99 38.70 -6.07
C LYS A 240 -28.20 38.45 -6.94
N ASP A 241 -28.77 39.49 -7.55
CA ASP A 241 -29.86 39.35 -8.52
C ASP A 241 -29.31 39.03 -9.94
N PRO A 242 -29.72 37.90 -10.56
CA PRO A 242 -29.33 37.56 -11.93
C PRO A 242 -30.14 38.29 -13.01
N GLY A 243 -31.15 39.08 -12.64
CA GLY A 243 -32.03 39.81 -13.55
C GLY A 243 -33.24 39.01 -14.04
N PHE A 244 -33.59 37.90 -13.38
CA PHE A 244 -34.78 37.10 -13.66
C PHE A 244 -35.36 36.42 -12.42
N SER A 245 -36.65 36.11 -12.46
CA SER A 245 -37.39 35.39 -11.41
C SER A 245 -38.50 34.55 -12.05
N PRO A 246 -38.83 33.36 -11.49
CA PRO A 246 -38.16 32.71 -10.37
C PRO A 246 -36.78 32.18 -10.77
N ARG A 247 -35.92 31.93 -9.78
CA ARG A 247 -34.54 31.47 -9.99
C ARG A 247 -34.22 30.28 -9.09
N LEU A 248 -33.46 29.34 -9.65
CA LEU A 248 -33.05 28.10 -9.00
C LEU A 248 -31.53 27.98 -9.06
N ALA A 249 -30.88 27.55 -7.99
CA ALA A 249 -29.45 27.29 -7.98
C ALA A 249 -29.12 26.07 -7.13
N PHE A 250 -28.06 25.37 -7.49
CA PHE A 250 -27.64 24.14 -6.84
C PHE A 250 -26.34 24.40 -6.07
N PHE A 251 -26.43 24.39 -4.75
CA PHE A 251 -25.32 24.67 -3.86
C PHE A 251 -24.75 23.36 -3.32
N THR A 252 -23.44 23.16 -3.48
CA THR A 252 -22.72 21.98 -2.98
C THR A 252 -22.15 22.23 -1.58
N TYR A 253 -22.18 21.20 -0.72
CA TYR A 253 -21.50 21.23 0.57
C TYR A 253 -20.09 20.64 0.49
N GLY A 254 -19.03 21.48 0.51
CA GLY A 254 -17.62 21.05 0.55
C GLY A 254 -17.02 20.58 -0.78
N VAL A 255 -15.69 20.78 -0.93
CA VAL A 255 -14.87 20.51 -2.12
C VAL A 255 -13.37 20.29 -1.81
N PRO A 256 -12.61 19.64 -2.71
CA PRO A 256 -13.04 18.85 -3.87
C PRO A 256 -13.25 17.36 -3.55
N ASN A 257 -12.24 16.69 -2.97
CA ASN A 257 -12.19 15.22 -2.90
C ASN A 257 -12.66 14.65 -1.56
N ARG A 258 -12.56 15.44 -0.47
CA ARG A 258 -12.97 15.04 0.89
C ARG A 258 -12.17 13.87 1.49
N VAL A 259 -11.04 13.53 0.88
CA VAL A 259 -10.19 12.42 1.29
C VAL A 259 -9.02 12.93 2.13
N GLY A 260 -8.83 12.30 3.28
CA GLY A 260 -7.79 12.67 4.24
C GLY A 260 -8.11 13.97 4.98
N LEU A 261 -7.14 14.86 5.15
CA LEU A 261 -7.30 16.03 6.04
C LEU A 261 -8.06 17.20 5.39
N SER A 262 -9.13 17.66 6.03
CA SER A 262 -9.80 18.93 5.72
C SER A 262 -9.01 20.08 6.33
N GLN A 263 -8.52 21.03 5.53
CA GLN A 263 -7.74 22.16 6.04
C GLN A 263 -8.58 23.08 6.93
N TYR A 264 -9.78 23.45 6.48
CA TYR A 264 -10.73 24.20 7.31
C TYR A 264 -11.25 23.37 8.47
N GLY A 265 -11.51 22.07 8.27
CA GLY A 265 -11.98 21.21 9.37
C GLY A 265 -10.92 21.08 10.47
N ALA A 266 -9.64 20.91 10.10
CA ALA A 266 -8.51 20.91 11.02
C ALA A 266 -8.39 22.25 11.77
N PHE A 267 -8.59 23.38 11.08
CA PHE A 267 -8.62 24.70 11.70
C PHE A 267 -9.75 24.82 12.74
N GLY A 268 -10.97 24.40 12.39
CA GLY A 268 -12.11 24.35 13.31
C GLY A 268 -11.85 23.47 14.53
N ARG A 269 -11.24 22.30 14.34
CA ARG A 269 -10.85 21.38 15.42
C ARG A 269 -9.76 21.93 16.33
N SER A 270 -8.75 22.57 15.76
CA SER A 270 -7.69 23.23 16.52
C SER A 270 -8.27 24.35 17.39
N ARG A 271 -9.20 25.15 16.86
CA ARG A 271 -9.93 26.17 17.63
C ARG A 271 -10.84 25.59 18.71
N ALA A 272 -11.28 24.34 18.55
CA ALA A 272 -11.98 23.57 19.58
C ALA A 272 -11.04 22.89 20.60
N GLY A 273 -9.73 23.14 20.53
CA GLY A 273 -8.75 22.67 21.50
C GLY A 273 -8.15 21.28 21.23
N GLN A 274 -8.40 20.70 20.05
CA GLN A 274 -7.81 19.41 19.67
C GLN A 274 -6.34 19.58 19.26
N ASN A 275 -5.46 18.68 19.71
CA ASN A 275 -4.05 18.67 19.31
C ASN A 275 -3.85 18.05 17.92
N ALA A 276 -2.65 18.22 17.36
CA ALA A 276 -2.31 17.72 16.03
C ALA A 276 -2.55 16.21 15.85
N GLU A 277 -2.30 15.38 16.86
CA GLU A 277 -2.50 13.94 16.77
C GLU A 277 -3.99 13.56 16.75
N ASP A 278 -4.83 14.23 17.55
CA ASP A 278 -6.29 14.05 17.54
C ASP A 278 -6.89 14.46 16.19
N ILE A 279 -6.39 15.56 15.63
CA ILE A 279 -6.76 16.02 14.29
C ILE A 279 -6.38 14.94 13.26
N LEU A 280 -5.15 14.44 13.25
CA LEU A 280 -4.72 13.39 12.32
C LEU A 280 -5.54 12.09 12.48
N ARG A 281 -5.81 11.65 13.71
CA ARG A 281 -6.66 10.49 14.00
C ARG A 281 -8.09 10.67 13.51
N THR A 282 -8.58 11.90 13.39
CA THR A 282 -9.90 12.16 12.80
C THR A 282 -9.90 11.84 11.30
N TYR A 283 -8.86 12.22 10.57
CA TYR A 283 -8.84 12.17 9.10
C TYR A 283 -8.23 10.89 8.51
N TYR A 284 -7.33 10.25 9.25
CA TYR A 284 -6.62 9.05 8.82
C TYR A 284 -6.91 7.88 9.76
N THR A 285 -6.57 6.66 9.32
CA THR A 285 -6.65 5.43 10.11
C THR A 285 -5.50 4.50 9.75
N ASN A 286 -5.32 3.39 10.48
CA ASN A 286 -4.38 2.33 10.15
C ASN A 286 -2.94 2.80 9.84
N TYR A 287 -2.50 3.88 10.47
CA TYR A 287 -1.15 4.41 10.35
C TYR A 287 -0.43 4.37 11.70
N GLU A 288 0.89 4.27 11.66
CA GLU A 288 1.78 4.53 12.78
C GLU A 288 2.37 5.93 12.63
N LEU A 289 2.37 6.72 13.71
CA LEU A 289 3.02 8.02 13.73
C LEU A 289 4.49 7.86 14.16
N LYS A 290 5.39 7.77 13.19
CA LYS A 290 6.83 7.71 13.44
C LYS A 290 7.38 9.12 13.65
N LYS A 291 8.07 9.37 14.78
CA LYS A 291 8.54 10.72 15.17
C LYS A 291 10.04 10.97 14.90
N ASP A 292 10.75 9.95 14.46
CA ASP A 292 12.19 9.91 14.19
C ASP A 292 12.50 9.52 12.73
N TYR A 293 11.62 9.89 11.79
CA TYR A 293 11.86 9.62 10.37
C TYR A 293 13.06 10.42 9.85
N SER A 294 13.80 9.86 8.87
CA SER A 294 15.00 10.49 8.32
C SER A 294 14.69 11.87 7.72
N GLN A 295 15.47 12.86 8.15
CA GLN A 295 15.38 14.25 7.70
C GLN A 295 16.36 14.56 6.56
N ASP A 296 17.20 13.59 6.20
CA ASP A 296 18.24 13.75 5.19
C ASP A 296 17.73 13.56 3.75
N ILE A 297 16.47 13.18 3.61
CA ILE A 297 15.81 12.98 2.33
C ILE A 297 15.62 14.34 1.65
N SER A 298 15.96 14.40 0.36
CA SER A 298 15.75 15.58 -0.47
C SER A 298 14.57 15.38 -1.41
N ILE A 299 13.73 16.41 -1.53
CA ILE A 299 12.55 16.45 -2.38
C ILE A 299 12.89 17.30 -3.61
N ASN A 300 12.80 16.69 -4.79
CA ASN A 300 12.93 17.38 -6.06
C ASN A 300 11.59 18.03 -6.41
N VAL A 301 11.59 19.34 -6.62
CA VAL A 301 10.41 20.13 -6.98
C VAL A 301 10.54 20.62 -8.42
N ASP A 302 9.56 20.30 -9.25
CA ASP A 302 9.55 20.71 -10.67
C ASP A 302 9.70 22.22 -10.81
N GLY A 303 10.76 22.66 -11.49
CA GLY A 303 11.04 24.08 -11.74
C GLY A 303 11.71 24.85 -10.59
N PHE A 304 11.90 24.25 -9.41
CA PHE A 304 12.49 24.92 -8.23
C PHE A 304 13.76 24.24 -7.69
N GLY A 305 14.03 22.99 -8.08
CA GLY A 305 15.24 22.26 -7.67
C GLY A 305 15.00 21.34 -6.47
N SER A 306 16.07 20.99 -5.75
CA SER A 306 16.05 19.98 -4.68
C SER A 306 16.22 20.63 -3.30
N PHE A 307 15.35 20.25 -2.36
CA PHE A 307 15.34 20.77 -0.99
C PHE A 307 15.34 19.63 0.02
N LYS A 308 16.03 19.78 1.15
CA LYS A 308 15.87 18.84 2.29
C LYS A 308 14.41 18.86 2.75
N ILE A 309 13.86 17.72 3.17
CA ILE A 309 12.42 17.57 3.45
C ILE A 309 11.87 18.63 4.40
N GLU A 310 12.60 19.01 5.46
CA GLU A 310 12.12 20.03 6.40
C GLU A 310 12.14 21.44 5.81
N ASP A 311 13.13 21.76 4.95
CA ASP A 311 13.18 23.05 4.27
C ASP A 311 12.13 23.12 3.15
N TYR A 312 11.88 22.02 2.44
CA TYR A 312 10.77 21.89 1.51
C TYR A 312 9.43 22.26 2.16
N LEU A 313 9.16 21.75 3.38
CA LEU A 313 7.91 22.02 4.08
C LEU A 313 7.72 23.50 4.45
N LYS A 314 8.80 24.23 4.77
CA LYS A 314 8.72 25.67 5.10
C LYS A 314 8.29 26.54 3.92
N HIS A 315 8.37 26.01 2.70
CA HIS A 315 7.92 26.68 1.47
C HIS A 315 6.46 26.37 1.13
N LEU A 316 5.70 25.61 1.94
CA LEU A 316 4.33 25.24 1.58
C LEU A 316 3.28 26.33 1.89
N GLY A 317 2.58 26.77 0.84
CA GLY A 317 1.52 27.78 0.85
C GLY A 317 0.11 27.25 1.13
N GLU A 318 -0.02 26.09 1.76
CA GLU A 318 -1.28 25.33 1.79
C GLU A 318 -2.40 25.91 2.67
N MET A 319 -2.04 26.38 3.86
CA MET A 319 -2.94 27.04 4.79
C MET A 319 -2.45 28.46 5.04
N PRO A 320 -3.32 29.44 5.33
CA PRO A 320 -2.87 30.76 5.76
C PRO A 320 -1.92 30.68 6.97
N GLU A 321 -0.84 31.46 6.94
CA GLU A 321 0.08 31.53 8.09
C GLU A 321 -0.63 32.12 9.32
N SER A 322 -1.51 33.10 9.12
CA SER A 322 -2.25 33.80 10.18
C SER A 322 -3.07 32.86 11.06
N TRP A 323 -3.55 31.73 10.52
CA TRP A 323 -4.33 30.74 11.26
C TRP A 323 -3.60 30.22 12.50
N GLY A 324 -2.26 30.17 12.48
CA GLY A 324 -1.46 29.78 13.65
C GLY A 324 -1.71 30.70 14.85
N ASN A 325 -1.95 31.99 14.61
CA ASN A 325 -2.27 33.00 15.63
C ASN A 325 -3.77 33.09 15.94
N GLU A 326 -4.64 32.47 15.13
CA GLU A 326 -6.10 32.48 15.29
C GLU A 326 -6.64 31.20 15.97
N GLY A 327 -5.79 30.51 16.74
CA GLY A 327 -6.13 29.24 17.40
C GLY A 327 -5.99 28.00 16.50
N GLY A 328 -5.40 28.15 15.31
CA GLY A 328 -5.16 27.11 14.31
C GLY A 328 -3.77 26.46 14.35
N PHE A 329 -2.99 26.67 15.41
CA PHE A 329 -1.61 26.19 15.45
C PHE A 329 -1.49 24.65 15.41
N GLU A 330 -2.40 23.93 16.07
CA GLU A 330 -2.45 22.46 16.00
C GLU A 330 -2.86 21.98 14.61
N ALA A 331 -3.67 22.75 13.88
CA ALA A 331 -4.00 22.48 12.48
C ALA A 331 -2.77 22.64 11.57
N GLN A 332 -1.93 23.66 11.79
CA GLN A 332 -0.68 23.83 11.06
C GLN A 332 0.30 22.67 11.32
N LYS A 333 0.40 22.19 12.56
CA LYS A 333 1.18 20.98 12.90
C LYS A 333 0.66 19.74 12.19
N ALA A 334 -0.65 19.50 12.24
CA ALA A 334 -1.27 18.36 11.57
C ALA A 334 -1.05 18.42 10.05
N GLN A 335 -1.21 19.59 9.43
CA GLN A 335 -0.92 19.81 8.01
C GLN A 335 0.56 19.57 7.69
N ALA A 336 1.50 20.02 8.52
CA ALA A 336 2.93 19.77 8.30
C ALA A 336 3.26 18.26 8.31
N ILE A 337 2.67 17.50 9.24
CA ILE A 337 2.84 16.03 9.32
C ILE A 337 2.23 15.33 8.10
N ALA A 338 1.01 15.72 7.70
CA ALA A 338 0.36 15.18 6.51
C ALA A 338 1.15 15.51 5.24
N ALA A 339 1.57 16.77 5.08
CA ALA A 339 2.37 17.23 3.96
C ALA A 339 3.72 16.51 3.85
N ARG A 340 4.41 16.27 4.98
CA ARG A 340 5.67 15.50 5.04
C ARG A 340 5.45 14.08 4.55
N SER A 341 4.42 13.42 5.07
CA SER A 341 4.08 12.03 4.73
C SER A 341 3.73 11.90 3.25
N TYR A 342 2.90 12.82 2.73
CA TYR A 342 2.55 12.87 1.32
C TYR A 342 3.77 13.08 0.42
N ALA A 343 4.63 14.07 0.69
CA ALA A 343 5.81 14.34 -0.12
C ALA A 343 6.75 13.13 -0.21
N LEU A 344 7.01 12.47 0.92
CA LEU A 344 7.85 11.28 0.99
C LEU A 344 7.21 10.09 0.22
N ALA A 345 5.91 9.87 0.39
CA ALA A 345 5.20 8.80 -0.31
C ALA A 345 5.08 9.06 -1.82
N TYR A 346 4.83 10.31 -2.22
CA TYR A 346 4.66 10.72 -3.62
C TYR A 346 5.97 10.59 -4.40
N THR A 347 7.08 11.01 -3.79
CA THR A 347 8.41 11.00 -4.43
C THR A 347 9.17 9.68 -4.23
N ASN A 348 8.57 8.67 -3.61
CA ASN A 348 9.27 7.44 -3.21
C ASN A 348 10.58 7.76 -2.45
N ASN A 349 10.43 8.47 -1.33
CA ASN A 349 11.52 8.98 -0.49
C ASN A 349 12.57 9.79 -1.28
N GLY A 350 12.12 10.73 -2.11
CA GLY A 350 12.99 11.67 -2.84
C GLY A 350 13.56 11.14 -4.17
N SER A 351 13.24 9.91 -4.57
CA SER A 351 13.67 9.34 -5.85
C SER A 351 12.96 9.95 -7.06
N GLY A 352 11.75 10.47 -6.86
CA GLY A 352 10.92 11.13 -7.86
C GLY A 352 10.87 12.65 -7.69
N THR A 353 10.02 13.28 -8.49
CA THR A 353 9.80 14.72 -8.49
C THR A 353 8.35 15.04 -8.11
N ILE A 354 8.13 16.19 -7.47
CA ILE A 354 6.80 16.68 -7.10
C ILE A 354 6.50 18.02 -7.79
N CYS A 355 5.24 18.20 -8.19
CA CYS A 355 4.80 19.43 -8.85
C CYS A 355 4.57 20.58 -7.83
N PRO A 356 4.88 21.84 -8.16
CA PRO A 356 4.77 22.97 -7.23
C PRO A 356 3.35 23.55 -7.11
N THR A 357 2.37 22.96 -7.79
CA THR A 357 0.99 23.45 -7.85
C THR A 357 0.08 22.71 -6.87
N ASP A 358 -1.11 23.24 -6.63
CA ASP A 358 -2.16 22.64 -5.79
C ASP A 358 -2.62 21.22 -6.24
N ARG A 359 -2.18 20.76 -7.41
CA ARG A 359 -2.29 19.36 -7.86
C ARG A 359 -1.49 18.39 -6.99
N CYS A 360 -0.33 18.82 -6.48
CA CYS A 360 0.50 18.06 -5.56
C CYS A 360 0.52 18.79 -4.22
N GLN A 361 1.37 19.82 -4.09
CA GLN A 361 1.43 20.70 -2.95
C GLN A 361 1.82 22.11 -3.41
N VAL A 362 1.17 23.14 -2.87
CA VAL A 362 1.45 24.53 -3.24
C VAL A 362 2.83 24.94 -2.71
N PHE A 363 3.82 24.99 -3.59
CA PHE A 363 5.18 25.39 -3.26
C PHE A 363 5.40 26.89 -3.56
N LEU A 364 5.89 27.63 -2.58
CA LEU A 364 6.21 29.04 -2.68
C LEU A 364 7.69 29.22 -3.04
N ALA A 365 7.99 30.20 -3.90
CA ALA A 365 9.37 30.54 -4.23
C ALA A 365 10.19 31.04 -3.03
N ASN A 366 9.51 31.66 -2.05
CA ASN A 366 10.11 32.14 -0.82
C ASN A 366 9.59 31.32 0.37
N GLU A 367 10.43 31.17 1.37
CA GLU A 367 10.06 30.58 2.65
C GLU A 367 8.89 31.35 3.28
N LYS A 368 7.91 30.62 3.84
CA LYS A 368 6.68 31.20 4.35
C LYS A 368 6.84 31.89 5.71
N GLY A 369 7.70 31.35 6.58
CA GLY A 369 7.99 31.96 7.88
C GLY A 369 6.92 31.75 8.96
N GLY A 370 7.07 32.50 10.06
CA GLY A 370 6.05 32.65 11.11
C GLY A 370 5.67 31.35 11.84
N LYS A 371 4.39 31.25 12.22
CA LYS A 371 3.84 30.08 12.92
C LYS A 371 3.92 28.80 12.09
N TRP A 372 3.91 28.92 10.77
CA TRP A 372 4.09 27.76 9.88
C TRP A 372 5.45 27.11 10.09
N ASN A 373 6.54 27.88 10.10
CA ASN A 373 7.88 27.36 10.35
C ASN A 373 8.02 26.74 11.75
N GLU A 374 7.42 27.37 12.75
CA GLU A 374 7.39 26.84 14.13
C GLU A 374 6.69 25.47 14.16
N ALA A 375 5.57 25.31 13.45
CA ALA A 375 4.87 24.04 13.33
C ALA A 375 5.69 22.98 12.59
N VAL A 376 6.41 23.36 11.53
CA VAL A 376 7.33 22.45 10.80
C VAL A 376 8.45 21.97 11.72
N GLU A 377 9.09 22.87 12.46
CA GLU A 377 10.22 22.51 13.34
C GLU A 377 9.77 21.66 14.54
N ILE A 378 8.64 21.98 15.17
CA ILE A 378 8.09 21.18 16.29
C ILE A 378 7.74 19.76 15.86
N THR A 379 7.25 19.59 14.62
CA THR A 379 6.83 18.28 14.08
C THR A 379 7.90 17.61 13.24
N LYS A 380 9.14 18.08 13.30
CA LYS A 380 10.27 17.58 12.52
C LYS A 380 10.46 16.08 12.68
N GLY A 381 10.61 15.36 11.57
CA GLY A 381 10.70 13.89 11.56
C GLY A 381 9.40 13.14 11.87
N TRP A 382 8.27 13.83 12.08
CA TRP A 382 6.97 13.17 12.29
C TRP A 382 6.33 12.82 10.94
N VAL A 383 6.16 11.52 10.70
CA VAL A 383 5.66 10.93 9.46
C VAL A 383 4.65 9.83 9.78
N MET A 384 3.52 9.85 9.08
CA MET A 384 2.55 8.76 9.10
C MET A 384 3.02 7.64 8.17
N ILE A 385 3.17 6.43 8.70
CA ILE A 385 3.66 5.26 7.97
C ILE A 385 2.68 4.08 8.06
N GLU A 386 2.70 3.22 7.06
CA GLU A 386 2.01 1.92 7.05
C GLU A 386 2.96 0.87 6.44
N GLY A 387 3.15 -0.25 7.13
CA GLY A 387 4.06 -1.30 6.66
C GLY A 387 5.51 -0.83 6.45
N GLY A 388 5.96 0.16 7.24
CA GLY A 388 7.30 0.76 7.14
C GLY A 388 7.45 1.85 6.08
N ASN A 389 6.43 2.12 5.27
CA ASN A 389 6.48 3.12 4.20
C ASN A 389 5.59 4.33 4.54
N PRO A 390 6.00 5.57 4.19
CA PRO A 390 5.15 6.75 4.32
C PRO A 390 3.83 6.58 3.57
N ILE A 391 2.72 7.02 4.18
CA ILE A 391 1.40 7.00 3.53
C ILE A 391 1.22 8.24 2.64
N LYS A 392 0.45 8.10 1.57
CA LYS A 392 -0.02 9.25 0.77
C LYS A 392 -1.12 9.98 1.52
N ALA A 393 -0.75 10.74 2.54
CA ALA A 393 -1.65 11.51 3.40
C ALA A 393 -2.27 12.69 2.63
N TRP A 394 -3.30 12.40 1.83
CA TRP A 394 -4.04 13.39 1.07
C TRP A 394 -4.72 14.41 1.98
N TYR A 395 -4.82 15.63 1.50
CA TYR A 395 -5.56 16.70 2.17
C TYR A 395 -6.23 17.58 1.14
N SER A 396 -7.24 18.33 1.57
CA SER A 396 -7.97 19.25 0.71
C SER A 396 -8.62 20.38 1.51
N SER A 397 -9.07 21.44 0.83
CA SER A 397 -9.57 22.66 1.48
C SER A 397 -10.74 22.40 2.44
N THR A 398 -11.87 21.88 1.95
CA THR A 398 -13.14 21.86 2.70
C THR A 398 -13.95 20.60 2.43
N HIS A 399 -14.42 19.90 3.45
CA HIS A 399 -15.06 18.60 3.31
C HIS A 399 -16.60 18.64 3.38
N GLY A 400 -17.16 19.75 3.87
CA GLY A 400 -18.60 19.92 4.08
C GLY A 400 -19.12 19.05 5.23
N GLY A 401 -18.29 18.81 6.25
CA GLY A 401 -18.61 17.94 7.39
C GLY A 401 -18.51 16.42 7.14
N TYR A 402 -17.99 15.97 5.99
CA TYR A 402 -17.88 14.55 5.66
C TYR A 402 -16.51 14.17 5.11
N ILE A 403 -15.89 13.14 5.70
CA ILE A 403 -14.63 12.54 5.27
C ILE A 403 -14.94 11.30 4.43
N LYS A 404 -14.27 11.18 3.29
CA LYS A 404 -14.40 10.07 2.35
C LYS A 404 -13.16 9.20 2.32
N SER A 405 -13.39 7.90 2.10
CA SER A 405 -12.32 6.99 1.71
C SER A 405 -11.89 7.28 0.27
N SER A 406 -10.65 6.92 -0.10
CA SER A 406 -10.20 7.01 -1.50
C SER A 406 -11.06 6.15 -2.44
N GLY A 407 -11.51 4.98 -1.97
CA GLY A 407 -12.39 4.09 -2.73
C GLY A 407 -13.77 4.70 -3.02
N ASP A 408 -14.32 5.47 -2.07
CA ASP A 408 -15.65 6.10 -2.20
C ASP A 408 -15.72 7.11 -3.35
N ILE A 409 -14.59 7.69 -3.74
CA ILE A 409 -14.51 8.69 -4.80
C ILE A 409 -13.92 8.11 -6.10
N GLY A 410 -13.81 6.79 -6.20
CA GLY A 410 -13.33 6.08 -7.39
C GLY A 410 -11.80 6.06 -7.54
N TRP A 411 -11.05 6.41 -6.50
CA TRP A 411 -9.60 6.17 -6.48
C TRP A 411 -9.32 4.76 -5.96
N ASN A 412 -8.07 4.32 -6.04
CA ASN A 412 -7.70 3.05 -5.44
C ASN A 412 -7.88 3.10 -3.93
N GLY A 413 -8.64 2.14 -3.40
CA GLY A 413 -8.90 2.02 -1.98
C GLY A 413 -7.60 1.87 -1.20
N THR A 414 -7.44 2.70 -0.18
CA THR A 414 -6.31 2.67 0.75
C THR A 414 -6.81 2.41 2.16
N SER A 415 -6.09 1.57 2.90
CA SER A 415 -6.38 1.24 4.28
C SER A 415 -6.28 2.43 5.23
N PHE A 416 -5.52 3.48 4.87
CA PHE A 416 -5.31 4.65 5.73
C PHE A 416 -6.30 5.81 5.55
N THR A 417 -7.23 5.69 4.61
CA THR A 417 -8.37 6.62 4.45
C THR A 417 -9.65 5.99 4.98
N LYS A 418 -10.62 6.80 5.40
CA LYS A 418 -11.88 6.28 5.96
C LYS A 418 -13.07 7.16 5.64
N ASN A 419 -14.25 6.57 5.81
CA ASN A 419 -15.50 7.31 5.86
C ASN A 419 -15.80 7.72 7.29
N ALA A 420 -16.03 9.02 7.50
CA ALA A 420 -16.38 9.56 8.81
C ALA A 420 -17.14 10.88 8.65
N LYS A 421 -17.77 11.35 9.73
CA LYS A 421 -18.30 12.71 9.83
C LYS A 421 -17.29 13.60 10.54
N ASP A 422 -17.14 14.82 10.05
CA ASP A 422 -16.30 15.85 10.64
C ASP A 422 -17.16 16.91 11.34
N THR A 423 -17.88 16.46 12.36
CA THR A 423 -18.89 17.25 13.08
C THR A 423 -18.70 17.15 14.60
N THR A 424 -19.24 18.11 15.34
CA THR A 424 -19.30 18.09 16.81
C THR A 424 -20.36 17.12 17.37
N SER A 425 -21.29 16.67 16.53
CA SER A 425 -22.37 15.72 16.85
C SER A 425 -22.45 14.65 15.77
N ASP A 426 -22.65 13.39 16.17
CA ASP A 426 -22.85 12.27 15.23
C ASP A 426 -24.25 12.29 14.57
N SER A 427 -25.20 12.99 15.21
CA SER A 427 -26.60 13.09 14.78
C SER A 427 -26.81 14.34 13.95
N ILE A 428 -26.72 14.18 12.62
CA ILE A 428 -27.01 15.22 11.64
C ILE A 428 -28.31 14.83 10.93
N ASN A 429 -29.39 15.60 11.12
CA ASN A 429 -30.70 15.28 10.59
C ASN A 429 -31.25 16.36 9.64
N SER A 430 -30.56 17.49 9.53
CA SER A 430 -30.93 18.61 8.66
C SER A 430 -29.69 19.34 8.13
N PHE A 431 -29.88 20.15 7.08
CA PHE A 431 -28.81 21.02 6.57
C PHE A 431 -28.36 22.06 7.60
N ASP A 432 -29.27 22.52 8.47
CA ASP A 432 -28.92 23.44 9.55
C ASP A 432 -28.11 22.75 10.65
N ASP A 433 -28.43 21.50 11.00
CA ASP A 433 -27.58 20.70 11.89
C ASP A 433 -26.17 20.57 11.31
N LEU A 434 -26.06 20.26 10.02
CA LEU A 434 -24.77 20.13 9.35
C LEU A 434 -23.98 21.46 9.41
N ARG A 435 -24.61 22.58 9.05
CA ARG A 435 -23.99 23.92 9.11
C ARG A 435 -23.52 24.29 10.51
N ASN A 436 -24.30 23.94 11.53
CA ASN A 436 -24.02 24.31 12.91
C ASN A 436 -22.95 23.42 13.56
N ASN A 437 -22.80 22.17 13.13
CA ASN A 437 -21.94 21.18 13.78
C ASN A 437 -20.67 20.84 12.99
N ALA A 438 -20.59 21.11 11.69
CA ALA A 438 -19.41 20.77 10.90
C ALA A 438 -18.21 21.66 11.27
N TYR A 439 -17.04 21.05 11.50
CA TYR A 439 -15.84 21.81 11.92
C TYR A 439 -15.33 22.76 10.82
N ASP A 440 -15.58 22.46 9.55
CA ASP A 440 -15.31 23.37 8.44
C ASP A 440 -16.47 24.35 8.12
N GLY A 441 -17.57 24.24 8.86
CA GLY A 441 -18.78 25.03 8.69
C GLY A 441 -18.74 26.42 9.33
N PRO A 442 -19.79 27.24 9.11
CA PRO A 442 -19.89 28.62 9.57
C PRO A 442 -19.64 28.85 11.06
N SER A 443 -20.07 27.92 11.92
CA SER A 443 -19.94 28.05 13.38
C SER A 443 -18.52 27.81 13.91
N HIS A 444 -17.64 27.25 13.09
CA HIS A 444 -16.29 26.85 13.48
C HIS A 444 -15.26 27.54 12.60
N ALA A 445 -14.86 26.91 11.48
CA ALA A 445 -13.83 27.45 10.60
C ALA A 445 -14.33 28.50 9.59
N ASN A 446 -15.65 28.58 9.38
CA ASN A 446 -16.29 29.47 8.42
C ASN A 446 -15.67 29.39 7.02
N SER A 447 -15.58 28.17 6.47
CA SER A 447 -15.04 28.00 5.13
C SER A 447 -15.92 28.71 4.09
N PRO A 448 -15.33 29.55 3.19
CA PRO A 448 -16.07 30.17 2.10
C PRO A 448 -16.58 29.15 1.08
N TRP A 449 -16.05 27.92 1.10
CA TRP A 449 -16.43 26.83 0.20
C TRP A 449 -17.30 25.77 0.88
N PHE A 450 -17.74 26.02 2.12
CA PHE A 450 -18.58 25.09 2.86
C PHE A 450 -19.91 24.86 2.17
N TYR A 451 -20.54 25.92 1.65
CA TYR A 451 -21.82 25.88 0.95
C TYR A 451 -21.78 26.86 -0.21
N CYS A 452 -21.67 26.34 -1.43
CA CYS A 452 -21.37 27.16 -2.60
C CYS A 452 -21.96 26.61 -3.89
N ASP A 453 -22.45 27.50 -4.75
CA ASP A 453 -22.84 27.25 -6.12
C ASP A 453 -21.64 27.47 -7.06
N TRP A 454 -21.42 26.55 -7.99
CA TRP A 454 -20.17 26.53 -8.78
C TRP A 454 -20.41 27.04 -10.19
N GLY A 455 -19.51 27.91 -10.66
CA GLY A 455 -19.60 28.54 -11.97
C GLY A 455 -20.26 29.91 -11.92
N SER A 456 -20.28 30.61 -13.06
CA SER A 456 -21.00 31.88 -13.19
C SER A 456 -21.25 32.24 -14.65
N ARG A 457 -22.20 33.15 -14.88
CA ARG A 457 -22.56 33.63 -16.22
C ARG A 457 -22.50 35.16 -16.30
N ASN A 458 -21.73 35.69 -17.24
CA ASN A 458 -21.54 37.14 -17.38
C ASN A 458 -22.86 37.88 -17.62
N GLN A 459 -23.76 37.29 -18.42
CA GLN A 459 -25.07 37.85 -18.75
C GLN A 459 -26.06 37.87 -17.58
N TYR A 460 -25.74 37.20 -16.48
CA TYR A 460 -26.56 37.11 -15.27
C TYR A 460 -25.78 37.58 -14.04
N ASN A 461 -25.16 38.75 -14.13
CA ASN A 461 -24.45 39.38 -13.01
C ASN A 461 -23.39 38.48 -12.33
N LYS A 462 -22.75 37.59 -13.11
CA LYS A 462 -21.78 36.59 -12.64
C LYS A 462 -22.34 35.68 -11.54
N THR A 463 -23.56 35.19 -11.74
CA THR A 463 -24.21 34.20 -10.84
C THR A 463 -24.32 32.82 -11.47
N ALA A 464 -24.56 31.78 -10.66
CA ALA A 464 -24.90 30.43 -11.11
C ALA A 464 -26.42 30.12 -11.11
N TRP A 465 -27.26 31.09 -10.78
CA TRP A 465 -28.72 30.98 -10.90
C TRP A 465 -29.17 30.52 -12.28
N LEU A 466 -30.17 29.65 -12.34
CA LEU A 466 -30.82 29.07 -13.52
C LEU A 466 -32.31 29.43 -13.57
N LYS A 467 -32.85 29.55 -14.78
CA LYS A 467 -34.29 29.70 -15.00
C LYS A 467 -35.01 28.35 -14.92
N PRO A 468 -36.34 28.33 -14.63
CA PRO A 468 -37.15 27.12 -14.62
C PRO A 468 -37.10 26.27 -15.88
N ASP A 469 -37.01 26.91 -17.05
CA ASP A 469 -36.94 26.24 -18.35
C ASP A 469 -35.55 25.62 -18.60
N GLU A 470 -34.49 26.22 -18.06
CA GLU A 470 -33.14 25.64 -18.09
C GLU A 470 -33.07 24.36 -17.24
N VAL A 471 -33.71 24.36 -16.06
CA VAL A 471 -33.83 23.15 -15.24
C VAL A 471 -34.75 22.12 -15.91
N ALA A 472 -35.81 22.56 -16.59
CA ALA A 472 -36.68 21.67 -17.36
C ALA A 472 -35.94 20.94 -18.49
N ASP A 473 -35.02 21.61 -19.18
CA ASP A 473 -34.17 20.96 -20.19
C ASP A 473 -33.31 19.84 -19.58
N ILE A 474 -32.73 20.07 -18.41
CA ILE A 474 -31.95 19.05 -17.68
C ILE A 474 -32.83 17.85 -17.30
N VAL A 475 -34.09 18.08 -16.90
CA VAL A 475 -35.04 16.98 -16.65
C VAL A 475 -35.33 16.21 -17.93
N ASN A 476 -35.59 16.92 -19.03
CA ASN A 476 -35.94 16.33 -20.31
C ASN A 476 -34.82 15.45 -20.88
N ILE A 477 -33.55 15.87 -20.79
CA ILE A 477 -32.43 15.03 -21.24
C ILE A 477 -32.32 13.73 -20.43
N ILE A 478 -32.61 13.75 -19.12
CA ILE A 478 -32.54 12.57 -18.27
C ILE A 478 -33.65 11.59 -18.67
N LEU A 479 -34.86 12.11 -18.88
CA LEU A 479 -35.99 11.31 -19.38
C LEU A 479 -35.66 10.67 -20.73
N LEU A 480 -35.08 11.45 -21.66
CA LEU A 480 -34.72 10.97 -22.99
C LEU A 480 -33.61 9.90 -22.92
N ALA A 481 -32.55 10.16 -22.16
CA ALA A 481 -31.43 9.23 -22.01
C ALA A 481 -31.80 7.89 -21.36
N ARG A 482 -32.87 7.88 -20.53
CA ARG A 482 -33.42 6.66 -19.92
C ARG A 482 -34.20 5.80 -20.92
N VAL A 483 -34.89 6.41 -21.88
CA VAL A 483 -35.70 5.69 -22.87
C VAL A 483 -34.95 5.42 -24.17
N ASP A 484 -33.91 6.21 -24.46
CA ASP A 484 -33.06 6.06 -25.63
C ASP A 484 -31.60 6.37 -25.28
N SER A 485 -30.83 5.31 -25.07
CA SER A 485 -29.40 5.42 -24.79
C SER A 485 -28.56 5.91 -25.98
N SER A 486 -29.07 5.85 -27.22
CA SER A 486 -28.35 6.34 -28.39
C SER A 486 -28.36 7.87 -28.48
N ALA A 487 -29.37 8.51 -27.89
CA ALA A 487 -29.49 9.97 -27.85
C ALA A 487 -28.40 10.64 -27.00
N LYS A 488 -27.72 9.91 -26.10
CA LYS A 488 -26.79 10.47 -25.11
C LYS A 488 -25.68 11.32 -25.71
N ASP A 489 -25.19 10.94 -26.90
CA ASP A 489 -24.15 11.67 -27.62
C ASP A 489 -24.62 13.07 -28.07
N HIS A 490 -25.91 13.35 -28.05
CA HIS A 490 -26.45 14.66 -28.43
C HIS A 490 -26.78 15.57 -27.24
N LEU A 491 -26.61 15.10 -25.99
CA LEU A 491 -27.16 15.73 -24.77
C LEU A 491 -26.14 16.56 -23.98
N TYR A 492 -25.06 16.98 -24.63
CA TYR A 492 -24.03 17.85 -24.04
C TYR A 492 -24.53 19.30 -23.87
N GLN A 493 -23.71 20.12 -23.20
CA GLN A 493 -23.93 21.56 -23.04
C GLN A 493 -24.13 22.24 -24.40
N THR A 494 -25.18 23.07 -24.52
CA THR A 494 -25.54 23.74 -25.78
C THR A 494 -24.66 24.96 -26.09
N ASP A 495 -23.96 25.49 -25.08
CA ASP A 495 -23.10 26.66 -25.20
C ASP A 495 -21.62 26.29 -25.44
N LYS A 496 -21.33 25.00 -25.65
CA LYS A 496 -20.00 24.52 -26.03
C LYS A 496 -20.04 23.57 -27.24
N PRO A 497 -18.95 23.51 -28.02
CA PRO A 497 -18.82 22.50 -29.05
C PRO A 497 -18.91 21.07 -28.48
N HIS A 498 -19.40 20.14 -29.29
CA HIS A 498 -19.40 18.72 -28.95
C HIS A 498 -17.98 18.25 -28.59
N PRO A 499 -17.76 17.59 -27.43
CA PRO A 499 -16.41 17.21 -26.97
C PRO A 499 -15.64 16.29 -27.93
N TYR A 500 -16.35 15.51 -28.76
CA TYR A 500 -15.77 14.49 -29.65
C TYR A 500 -16.05 14.73 -31.14
N GLY A 501 -16.60 15.90 -31.50
CA GLY A 501 -17.16 16.15 -32.83
C GLY A 501 -18.50 15.43 -33.02
N GLY A 502 -19.56 16.18 -33.31
CA GLY A 502 -20.93 15.67 -33.31
C GLY A 502 -21.95 16.80 -33.24
N GLU A 503 -23.22 16.46 -33.40
CA GLU A 503 -24.33 17.40 -33.22
C GLU A 503 -24.74 17.44 -31.75
N VAL A 504 -24.89 18.64 -31.18
CA VAL A 504 -25.53 18.83 -29.86
C VAL A 504 -26.95 19.30 -30.08
N TRP A 505 -27.92 18.60 -29.50
CA TRP A 505 -29.33 18.96 -29.62
C TRP A 505 -29.70 20.10 -28.69
N ASP A 506 -30.37 21.11 -29.24
CA ASP A 506 -30.98 22.15 -28.42
C ASP A 506 -32.20 21.64 -27.63
N ALA A 507 -32.71 22.45 -26.71
CA ALA A 507 -33.84 22.07 -25.87
C ALA A 507 -35.10 21.74 -26.68
N ASN A 508 -35.34 22.39 -27.82
CA ASN A 508 -36.52 22.13 -28.65
C ASN A 508 -36.42 20.78 -29.35
N ARG A 509 -35.23 20.42 -29.86
CA ARG A 509 -34.95 19.13 -30.47
C ARG A 509 -35.13 17.99 -29.46
N VAL A 510 -34.63 18.16 -28.23
CA VAL A 510 -34.85 17.18 -27.13
C VAL A 510 -36.35 16.99 -26.85
N LYS A 511 -37.14 18.07 -26.79
CA LYS A 511 -38.60 17.99 -26.61
C LYS A 511 -39.29 17.25 -27.74
N GLN A 512 -38.90 17.49 -29.00
CA GLN A 512 -39.44 16.75 -30.15
C GLN A 512 -39.14 15.25 -30.07
N GLU A 513 -37.92 14.89 -29.68
CA GLU A 513 -37.52 13.49 -29.52
C GLU A 513 -38.30 12.80 -28.38
N LEU A 514 -38.57 13.49 -27.28
CA LEU A 514 -39.46 12.99 -26.22
C LEU A 514 -40.89 12.77 -26.71
N LEU A 515 -41.46 13.75 -27.43
CA LEU A 515 -42.81 13.64 -27.99
C LEU A 515 -42.93 12.47 -28.98
N SER A 516 -41.92 12.24 -29.82
CA SER A 516 -41.88 11.11 -30.75
C SER A 516 -41.88 9.74 -30.04
N ARG A 517 -41.51 9.72 -28.75
CA ARG A 517 -41.49 8.54 -27.87
C ARG A 517 -42.69 8.52 -26.91
N ASN A 518 -43.73 9.33 -27.16
CA ASN A 518 -44.93 9.49 -26.33
C ASN A 518 -44.64 9.91 -24.87
N ILE A 519 -43.59 10.71 -24.67
CA ILE A 519 -43.25 11.28 -23.36
C ILE A 519 -43.54 12.78 -23.41
N THR A 520 -44.36 13.25 -22.47
CA THR A 520 -44.65 14.69 -22.34
C THR A 520 -43.42 15.41 -21.79
N PRO A 521 -42.81 16.35 -22.55
CA PRO A 521 -41.66 17.10 -22.07
C PRO A 521 -42.07 18.21 -21.10
N TYR A 522 -41.17 18.55 -20.19
CA TYR A 522 -41.28 19.72 -19.33
C TYR A 522 -40.96 21.00 -20.11
N ASN A 523 -41.78 22.04 -19.97
CA ASN A 523 -41.40 23.39 -20.38
C ASN A 523 -40.90 24.22 -19.21
N ASN A 524 -41.41 23.99 -18.01
CA ASN A 524 -40.99 24.70 -16.81
C ASN A 524 -41.03 23.78 -15.59
N VAL A 525 -40.02 23.91 -14.73
CA VAL A 525 -40.00 23.30 -13.40
C VAL A 525 -40.49 24.32 -12.38
N SER A 526 -41.60 24.02 -11.70
CA SER A 526 -42.22 24.89 -10.71
C SER A 526 -41.69 24.67 -9.29
N ASP A 527 -41.17 23.47 -8.99
CA ASP A 527 -40.63 23.13 -7.69
C ASP A 527 -39.54 22.06 -7.77
N VAL A 528 -38.53 22.18 -6.89
CA VAL A 528 -37.43 21.24 -6.77
C VAL A 528 -37.12 21.03 -5.29
N SER A 529 -37.01 19.78 -4.87
CA SER A 529 -36.60 19.41 -3.51
C SER A 529 -35.63 18.24 -3.52
N VAL A 530 -34.78 18.15 -2.50
CA VAL A 530 -33.81 17.07 -2.34
C VAL A 530 -34.08 16.28 -1.07
N SER A 531 -33.81 14.98 -1.14
CA SER A 531 -33.84 14.06 0.00
C SER A 531 -32.40 13.65 0.34
N PRO A 532 -31.76 14.31 1.31
CA PRO A 532 -30.40 13.99 1.72
C PRO A 532 -30.33 12.70 2.54
N ASP A 533 -29.26 11.93 2.33
CA ASP A 533 -28.76 10.93 3.26
C ASP A 533 -27.60 11.57 4.03
N PHE A 534 -27.92 12.12 5.21
CA PHE A 534 -26.92 12.70 6.11
C PHE A 534 -26.01 11.67 6.76
N GLY A 535 -26.32 10.37 6.69
CA GLY A 535 -25.44 9.31 7.15
C GLY A 535 -24.21 9.19 6.26
N SER A 536 -24.41 9.18 4.94
CA SER A 536 -23.33 9.10 3.96
C SER A 536 -22.93 10.43 3.31
N GLY A 537 -23.60 11.54 3.65
CA GLY A 537 -23.27 12.87 3.14
C GLY A 537 -23.48 12.97 1.63
N LYS A 538 -24.67 12.57 1.16
CA LYS A 538 -25.06 12.65 -0.26
C LYS A 538 -26.55 12.91 -0.44
N ILE A 539 -26.96 13.26 -1.65
CA ILE A 539 -28.37 13.28 -2.04
C ILE A 539 -28.79 11.92 -2.56
N SER A 540 -29.81 11.34 -1.92
CA SER A 540 -30.40 10.06 -2.33
C SER A 540 -31.32 10.27 -3.53
N THR A 541 -32.23 11.23 -3.40
CA THR A 541 -33.27 11.52 -4.38
C THR A 541 -33.40 13.02 -4.57
N ILE A 542 -33.64 13.44 -5.80
CA ILE A 542 -34.13 14.78 -6.14
C ILE A 542 -35.53 14.64 -6.74
N ASN A 543 -36.47 15.46 -6.28
CA ASN A 543 -37.86 15.48 -6.73
C ASN A 543 -38.12 16.80 -7.45
N LEU A 544 -38.68 16.72 -8.65
CA LEU A 544 -38.99 17.87 -9.47
C LEU A 544 -40.46 17.85 -9.86
N SER A 545 -41.13 19.00 -9.78
CA SER A 545 -42.50 19.18 -10.24
C SER A 545 -42.56 20.31 -11.25
N GLY A 546 -43.40 20.16 -12.26
CA GLY A 546 -43.54 21.12 -13.35
C GLY A 546 -44.82 20.91 -14.13
N ASP A 547 -44.89 21.52 -15.30
CA ASP A 547 -46.05 21.47 -16.21
C ASP A 547 -46.35 20.08 -16.79
N ALA A 548 -45.34 19.20 -16.83
CA ALA A 548 -45.49 17.80 -17.25
C ALA A 548 -45.70 16.82 -16.07
N GLY A 549 -45.95 17.31 -14.85
CA GLY A 549 -46.18 16.50 -13.65
C GLY A 549 -44.96 16.43 -12.72
N SER A 550 -44.92 15.42 -11.85
CA SER A 550 -43.82 15.20 -10.89
C SER A 550 -42.97 14.00 -11.26
N THR A 551 -41.65 14.14 -11.13
CA THR A 551 -40.67 13.09 -11.39
C THR A 551 -39.56 13.11 -10.34
N SER A 552 -38.88 11.97 -10.18
CA SER A 552 -37.79 11.82 -9.23
C SER A 552 -36.60 11.11 -9.87
N PHE A 553 -35.40 11.55 -9.49
CA PHE A 553 -34.14 10.99 -9.95
C PHE A 553 -33.24 10.61 -8.79
N ASN A 554 -32.33 9.66 -9.02
CA ASN A 554 -31.25 9.45 -8.08
C ASN A 554 -30.38 10.72 -8.02
N GLY A 555 -29.94 11.12 -6.83
CA GLY A 555 -29.18 12.36 -6.67
C GLY A 555 -27.86 12.40 -7.43
N SER A 556 -27.18 11.25 -7.59
CA SER A 556 -25.94 11.15 -8.36
C SER A 556 -26.19 11.21 -9.87
N GLU A 557 -27.22 10.51 -10.36
CA GLU A 557 -27.64 10.57 -11.77
C GLU A 557 -28.00 12.00 -12.19
N PHE A 558 -28.82 12.70 -11.38
CA PHE A 558 -29.18 14.08 -11.68
C PHE A 558 -27.95 14.98 -11.73
N LYS A 559 -27.05 14.87 -10.77
CA LYS A 559 -25.79 15.63 -10.74
C LYS A 559 -24.96 15.41 -12.00
N ASP A 560 -24.82 14.15 -12.45
CA ASP A 560 -23.98 13.84 -13.60
C ASP A 560 -24.58 14.38 -14.90
N TRP A 561 -25.90 14.25 -15.09
CA TRP A 561 -26.61 14.86 -16.22
C TRP A 561 -26.66 16.39 -16.16
N PHE A 562 -26.81 16.96 -14.96
CA PHE A 562 -26.70 18.39 -14.73
C PHE A 562 -25.34 18.89 -15.19
N ASN A 563 -24.24 18.27 -14.74
CA ASN A 563 -22.90 18.68 -15.12
C ASN A 563 -22.60 18.49 -16.61
N LEU A 564 -23.32 17.58 -17.28
CA LEU A 564 -23.20 17.36 -18.71
C LEU A 564 -23.92 18.42 -19.55
N ARG A 565 -25.00 19.00 -19.04
CA ARG A 565 -25.93 19.84 -19.82
C ARG A 565 -26.07 21.27 -19.36
N ALA A 566 -25.84 21.56 -18.09
CA ALA A 566 -26.02 22.89 -17.52
C ALA A 566 -25.17 23.92 -18.28
N PRO A 567 -25.70 25.14 -18.49
CA PRO A 567 -25.03 26.18 -19.25
C PRO A 567 -23.77 26.68 -18.54
N ALA A 568 -22.78 27.11 -19.32
CA ALA A 568 -21.47 27.56 -18.89
C ALA A 568 -20.71 26.46 -18.09
N ASN A 569 -19.79 26.89 -17.22
CA ASN A 569 -19.13 25.98 -16.27
C ASN A 569 -19.95 25.82 -14.98
N ILE A 570 -21.29 25.92 -15.04
CA ILE A 570 -22.14 25.72 -13.86
C ILE A 570 -22.16 24.24 -13.49
N GLN A 571 -21.86 23.93 -12.22
CA GLN A 571 -21.68 22.54 -11.80
C GLN A 571 -22.16 22.25 -10.39
N ILE A 572 -22.50 20.98 -10.16
CA ILE A 572 -22.64 20.37 -8.86
C ILE A 572 -21.38 19.53 -8.62
N VAL A 573 -20.50 20.00 -7.72
CA VAL A 573 -19.17 19.40 -7.54
C VAL A 573 -19.20 18.18 -6.62
N GLY A 574 -20.12 18.16 -5.66
CA GLY A 574 -20.13 17.18 -4.58
C GLY A 574 -21.40 16.33 -4.53
N PRO A 575 -21.35 15.18 -3.85
CA PRO A 575 -22.50 14.29 -3.70
C PRO A 575 -23.61 14.87 -2.80
N LEU A 576 -23.28 15.80 -1.90
CA LEU A 576 -24.23 16.52 -1.06
C LEU A 576 -24.43 17.93 -1.60
N TYR A 577 -25.64 18.24 -2.03
CA TYR A 577 -26.03 19.54 -2.54
C TYR A 577 -27.48 19.87 -2.15
N ASN A 578 -27.78 21.15 -2.05
CA ASN A 578 -29.13 21.64 -1.81
C ASN A 578 -29.58 22.52 -2.98
N VAL A 579 -30.89 22.77 -3.06
CA VAL A 579 -31.47 23.66 -4.07
C VAL A 579 -31.97 24.92 -3.38
N GLU A 580 -31.49 26.06 -3.84
CA GLU A 580 -31.98 27.37 -3.45
C GLU A 580 -33.00 27.84 -4.47
N ARG A 581 -34.09 28.46 -3.99
CA ARG A 581 -35.15 29.02 -4.83
C ARG A 581 -35.48 30.43 -4.34
N ARG A 582 -35.52 31.40 -5.27
CA ARG A 582 -35.85 32.79 -4.98
C ARG A 582 -36.74 33.42 -6.05
#